data_AF-A0A2S9YUM4-F1
#
_entry.id   AF-A0A2S9YUM4-F1
#
_cell.length_a   1.000
_cell.length_b   1.000
_cell.length_c   1.000
_cell.angle_alpha   90.00
_cell.angle_beta   90.00
_cell.angle_gamma   90.00
#
_symmetry.space_group_name_H-M   'P 1'
#
loop_
_entity.id
_entity.type
_entity.pdbx_description
1 polymer ?
#
loop_
_entity_poly.entity_id
_entity_poly.type
_entity_poly.pdbx_seq_one_letter_code
_entity_poly.pdbx_strand_id
1 'polypeptide(L)' 'MPIVLDSLNLAEAERKLCEEALVTAGSIVEAANLLGVTRHALKRRILKHQIEWPRPRVTPMRVPEPLLHRSAIAAF' A
#
# COMPACT_ATOMS: atom_id res chain seq x y z
N MET A 1 0.56 5.99 2.15
CA MET A 1 1.85 6.11 2.87
C MET A 1 2.93 6.48 1.86
N PRO A 2 3.87 7.40 2.18
CA PRO A 2 5.02 7.64 1.31
C PRO A 2 5.93 6.41 1.26
N ILE A 3 6.33 5.99 0.07
CA ILE A 3 7.24 4.85 -0.12
C ILE A 3 8.68 5.38 0.01
N VAL A 4 9.40 4.89 1.01
CA VAL A 4 10.81 5.24 1.24
C VAL A 4 11.70 4.14 0.67
N LEU A 5 12.65 4.54 -0.17
CA LEU A 5 13.68 3.68 -0.73
C LEU A 5 14.94 3.81 0.13
N ASP A 6 15.32 2.74 0.82
CA ASP A 6 16.49 2.73 1.72
C ASP A 6 17.81 2.60 0.95
N SER A 7 17.74 2.16 -0.30
CA SER A 7 18.88 1.90 -1.17
C SER A 7 18.58 2.40 -2.59
N LEU A 8 19.63 2.63 -3.38
CA LEU A 8 19.53 2.89 -4.83
C LEU A 8 19.40 1.59 -5.65
N ASN A 9 18.97 0.49 -5.01
CA ASN A 9 18.77 -0.77 -5.69
C ASN A 9 17.40 -0.79 -6.38
N LEU A 10 17.42 -0.75 -7.71
CA LEU A 10 16.22 -0.76 -8.54
C LEU A 10 15.33 -1.99 -8.27
N ALA A 11 15.93 -3.15 -8.00
CA ALA A 11 15.18 -4.38 -7.77
C ALA A 11 14.41 -4.32 -6.44
N GLU A 12 15.04 -3.81 -5.39
CA GLU A 12 14.40 -3.63 -4.07
C GLU A 12 13.30 -2.58 -4.13
N ALA A 13 13.53 -1.47 -4.84
CA ALA A 13 12.53 -0.44 -5.05
C ALA A 13 11.31 -0.97 -5.81
N GLU A 14 11.54 -1.73 -6.89
CA GLU A 14 10.47 -2.35 -7.68
C GLU A 14 9.68 -3.35 -6.83
N ARG A 15 10.37 -4.15 -6.00
CA ARG A 15 9.74 -5.09 -5.07
C ARG A 15 8.83 -4.37 -4.08
N LYS A 16 9.34 -3.34 -3.38
CA LYS A 16 8.56 -2.55 -2.40
C LYS A 16 7.34 -1.90 -3.05
N LEU A 17 7.49 -1.31 -4.23
CA LEU A 17 6.38 -0.72 -4.98
C LEU A 17 5.28 -1.74 -5.29
N CYS A 18 5.66 -2.95 -5.73
CA CYS A 18 4.70 -4.02 -6.01
C CYS A 18 4.00 -4.49 -4.73
N GLU A 19 4.72 -4.63 -3.62
CA GLU A 19 4.14 -5.01 -2.33
C GLU A 19 3.13 -3.98 -1.83
N GLU A 20 3.48 -2.69 -1.84
CA GLU A 20 2.59 -1.62 -1.39
C GLU A 20 1.35 -1.49 -2.27
N ALA A 21 1.49 -1.65 -3.59
CA ALA A 21 0.34 -1.65 -4.50
C ALA A 21 -0.60 -2.82 -4.23
N LEU A 22 -0.07 -4.03 -3.98
CA LEU A 22 -0.85 -5.21 -3.65
C LEU A 22 -1.57 -5.06 -2.30
N VAL A 23 -0.90 -4.49 -1.29
CA VAL A 23 -1.50 -4.21 0.02
C VAL A 23 -2.60 -3.15 -0.09
N THR A 24 -2.37 -2.09 -0.85
CA THR A 24 -3.32 -0.97 -0.98
C THR A 24 -4.58 -1.39 -1.75
N ALA A 25 -4.44 -2.15 -2.84
CA ALA A 25 -5.56 -2.51 -3.68
C ALA A 25 -6.29 -3.79 -3.22
N GLY A 26 -5.58 -4.76 -2.62
CA GLY A 26 -6.16 -6.05 -2.23
C GLY A 26 -6.46 -7.00 -3.40
N SER A 27 -6.36 -6.54 -4.66
CA SER A 27 -6.52 -7.32 -5.88
C SER A 27 -5.35 -7.09 -6.84
N ILE A 28 -4.90 -8.14 -7.53
CA ILE A 28 -3.83 -8.05 -8.54
C ILE A 28 -4.24 -7.10 -9.68
N VAL A 29 -5.53 -7.05 -10.05
CA VAL A 29 -6.00 -6.21 -11.14
C VAL A 29 -5.93 -4.73 -10.75
N GLU A 30 -6.43 -4.40 -9.56
CA GLU A 30 -6.43 -3.02 -9.06
C GLU A 30 -5.00 -2.55 -8.75
N ALA A 31 -4.15 -3.42 -8.20
CA ALA A 31 -2.74 -3.12 -7.98
C ALA A 31 -1.99 -2.85 -9.29
N ALA A 32 -2.28 -3.60 -10.35
CA ALA A 32 -1.68 -3.36 -11.66
C ALA A 32 -2.12 -2.01 -12.24
N ASN A 33 -3.41 -1.66 -12.08
CA ASN A 33 -3.94 -0.35 -12.49
C ASN A 33 -3.28 0.80 -11.71
N LEU A 34 -3.09 0.66 -10.39
CA LEU A 34 -2.40 1.67 -9.56
C LEU A 34 -0.96 1.90 -10.01
N LEU A 35 -0.27 0.83 -10.42
CA LEU A 35 1.11 0.91 -10.93
C LEU A 35 1.20 1.34 -12.40
N GLY A 36 0.08 1.47 -13.11
CA GLY A 36 0.06 1.76 -14.54
C GLY A 36 0.65 0.65 -15.41
N VAL A 37 0.60 -0.61 -14.96
CA VAL A 37 1.11 -1.78 -15.68
C VAL A 37 -0.01 -2.78 -15.97
N THR A 38 0.26 -3.74 -16.85
CA THR A 38 -0.71 -4.82 -17.09
C THR A 38 -0.68 -5.86 -15.96
N ARG A 39 -1.81 -6.54 -15.74
CA ARG A 39 -1.91 -7.69 -14.81
C ARG A 39 -0.81 -8.74 -15.05
N HIS A 40 -0.49 -9.01 -16.32
CA HIS A 40 0.55 -9.98 -16.71
C HIS A 40 1.95 -9.50 -16.33
N ALA A 41 2.24 -8.21 -16.54
CA ALA A 41 3.48 -7.61 -16.11
C ALA A 41 3.64 -7.70 -14.58
N LEU A 42 2.59 -7.36 -13.82
CA LEU A 42 2.61 -7.47 -12.36
C LEU A 42 2.83 -8.91 -11.89
N LYS A 43 2.14 -9.89 -12.49
CA LYS A 43 2.34 -11.32 -12.16
C LYS A 43 3.79 -11.76 -12.38
N ARG A 44 4.44 -11.32 -13.47
CA ARG A 44 5.86 -11.62 -13.71
C ARG A 44 6.78 -10.96 -12.68
N ARG A 45 6.47 -9.73 -12.24
CA ARG A 45 7.24 -9.03 -11.20
C ARG A 45 7.13 -9.72 -9.84
N ILE A 46 5.94 -10.20 -9.48
CA ILE A 46 5.73 -11.01 -8.26
C ILE A 46 6.64 -12.24 -8.27
N LEU A 47 6.67 -12.98 -9.39
CA LEU A 47 7.54 -14.15 -9.53
C LEU A 47 9.04 -13.78 -9.50
N LYS A 48 9.42 -12.74 -10.25
CA LYS A 48 10.81 -12.27 -10.35
C LYS A 48 11.38 -11.85 -8.98
N HIS A 49 10.57 -11.15 -8.19
CA HIS A 49 10.97 -10.60 -6.89
C HIS A 49 10.57 -11.49 -5.71
N GLN A 50 10.04 -12.69 -5.99
CA GLN A 50 9.58 -13.66 -4.99
C GLN A 50 8.68 -13.02 -3.92
N ILE A 51 7.73 -12.19 -4.35
CA ILE A 51 6.81 -11.51 -3.44
C ILE A 51 5.77 -12.52 -2.94
N GLU A 52 5.70 -12.66 -1.62
CA GLU A 52 4.71 -13.53 -0.99
C GLU A 52 3.31 -12.90 -1.06
N TRP A 53 2.44 -13.53 -1.88
CA TRP A 53 1.04 -13.15 -2.12
C TRP A 53 0.23 -14.41 -2.43
N PRO A 54 -0.96 -14.64 -1.85
CA PRO A 54 -1.83 -13.70 -1.13
C PRO A 54 -1.41 -13.49 0.33
N ARG A 55 -1.29 -12.22 0.75
CA ARG A 55 -1.15 -11.93 2.19
C ARG A 55 -2.49 -12.25 2.89
N PRO A 56 -2.46 -12.81 4.12
CA PRO A 56 -3.67 -12.89 4.93
C PRO A 56 -4.29 -11.50 5.03
N ARG A 57 -5.61 -11.39 4.88
CA ARG A 57 -6.35 -10.11 4.93
C ARG A 57 -5.91 -9.33 6.16
N VAL A 58 -5.03 -8.35 5.98
CA VAL A 58 -4.76 -7.35 6.99
C VAL A 58 -5.97 -6.43 6.91
N THR A 59 -6.93 -6.61 7.82
CA THR A 59 -8.00 -5.64 8.01
C THR A 59 -7.31 -4.29 8.21
N PRO A 60 -7.52 -3.28 7.36
CA PRO A 60 -6.87 -2.00 7.56
C PRO A 60 -7.31 -1.50 8.94
N MET A 61 -6.36 -1.39 9.87
CA MET A 61 -6.59 -0.72 11.14
C MET A 61 -7.01 0.70 10.79
N ARG A 62 -8.31 0.97 10.93
CA ARG A 62 -8.88 2.30 10.90
C ARG A 62 -8.23 3.05 12.05
N VAL A 63 -7.27 3.93 11.74
CA VAL A 63 -6.76 4.89 12.72
C VAL A 63 -7.97 5.66 13.25
N PRO A 64 -8.29 5.60 14.56
CA PRO A 64 -9.36 6.42 15.09
C PRO A 64 -8.97 7.88 14.88
N GLU A 65 -9.82 8.64 14.19
CA GLU A 65 -9.68 10.09 14.10
C GLU A 65 -9.52 10.62 15.53
N PRO A 66 -8.50 11.45 15.81
CA PRO A 66 -8.36 12.03 17.13
C PRO A 66 -9.59 12.91 17.36
N LEU A 67 -10.41 12.53 18.34
CA LEU A 67 -11.57 13.29 18.80
C LEU A 67 -11.08 14.70 19.17
N LEU A 68 -11.30 15.67 18.27
CA LEU A 68 -11.08 17.07 18.54
C LEU A 68 -12.12 17.51 19.59
N HIS A 69 -11.74 17.32 20.85
CA HIS A 69 -12.33 17.99 21.99
C HIS A 69 -12.03 19.49 21.85
N ARG A 70 -13.01 20.26 21.37
CA ARG A 70 -13.04 21.71 21.59
C ARG A 70 -14.28 22.05 22.39
N SER A 71 -14.03 21.97 23.69
CA SER A 71 -14.60 22.69 24.83
C SER A 71 -15.59 23.81 24.50
N ALA A 72 -16.67 23.79 25.27
CA ALA A 72 -17.71 24.80 25.40
C ALA A 72 -17.17 26.22 25.64
N ILE A 73 -17.69 27.19 24.89
CA ILE A 73 -17.83 28.57 25.34
C ILE A 73 -19.18 29.09 24.82
N ALA A 74 -20.16 29.16 25.72
CA ALA A 74 -21.33 30.03 25.58
C ALA A 74 -21.86 30.33 26.99
N ALA A 75 -21.17 31.25 27.66
CA ALA A 75 -21.69 31.97 28.81
C ALA A 75 -21.15 33.40 28.70
N PHE A 76 -21.96 34.29 28.11
CA PHE A 76 -22.07 35.70 28.44
C PHE A 76 -23.33 36.27 27.77
#